data_AF-A0A2D0A5Y1-F1
#
_entry.id   AF-A0A2D0A5Y1-F1
#
_cell.length_a   1.000
_cell.length_b   1.000
_cell.length_c   1.000
_cell.angle_alpha   90.00
_cell.angle_beta   90.00
_cell.angle_gamma   90.00
#
_symmetry.space_group_name_H-M   'P 1'
#
loop_
_entity.id
_entity.type
_entity.pdbx_description
1 polymer ?
#
loop_
_entity_poly.entity_id
_entity_poly.type
_entity_poly.pdbx_seq_one_letter_code
_entity_poly.pdbx_strand_id
1 'polypeptide(L)'
;MQGRKTFEPKIFYELSLEGLVPQDDFYRKISQEVPFSFLYKSTSHYYGRCGQDSIDPVVFFKILLVGYLNNLNSDRALLRFCSDSLSIRLFLGY
;
A
#
# COMPACT_ATOMS: atom_id res chain seq x y z
N MET A 1 -21.56 22.51 24.33
CA MET A 1 -20.92 21.72 25.41
C MET A 1 -19.90 20.77 24.78
N GLN A 2 -18.69 20.65 25.34
CA GLN A 2 -17.66 19.73 24.83
C GLN A 2 -17.94 18.30 25.32
N GLY A 3 -18.02 17.34 24.39
CA GLY A 3 -18.10 15.92 24.73
C GLY A 3 -16.74 15.39 25.19
N ARG A 4 -16.71 14.63 26.29
CA ARG A 4 -15.55 13.82 26.69
C ARG A 4 -15.81 12.38 26.26
N LYS A 5 -14.83 11.76 25.59
CA LYS A 5 -14.92 10.36 25.15
C LYS A 5 -13.98 9.52 26.00
N THR A 6 -14.54 8.58 26.75
CA THR A 6 -13.76 7.54 27.44
C THR A 6 -13.50 6.41 26.43
N PHE A 7 -12.24 6.03 26.24
CA PHE A 7 -11.90 4.93 25.34
C PHE A 7 -12.09 3.60 26.06
N GLU A 8 -13.09 2.83 25.65
CA GLU A 8 -13.29 1.45 26.10
C GLU A 8 -12.93 0.50 24.95
N PRO A 9 -11.88 -0.31 25.10
CA PRO A 9 -11.49 -1.25 24.04
C PRO A 9 -12.54 -2.36 23.92
N LYS A 10 -13.11 -2.54 22.72
CA LYS A 10 -13.87 -3.75 22.41
C LYS A 10 -12.92 -4.93 22.23
N ILE A 11 -13.36 -6.10 22.69
CA ILE A 11 -12.58 -7.35 22.63
C ILE A 11 -12.56 -7.92 21.18
N PHE A 12 -13.60 -7.67 20.40
CA PHE A 12 -13.73 -8.13 19.02
C PHE A 12 -14.07 -6.98 18.09
N TYR A 13 -13.39 -6.95 16.94
CA TYR A 13 -13.69 -6.07 15.82
C TYR A 13 -13.68 -6.89 14.54
N GLU A 14 -14.69 -6.72 13.70
CA GLU A 14 -14.64 -7.13 12.29
C GLU A 14 -14.17 -5.91 11.50
N LEU A 15 -12.93 -5.97 11.00
CA LEU A 15 -12.29 -4.87 10.28
C LEU A 15 -11.75 -5.39 8.96
N SER A 16 -12.02 -4.65 7.89
CA SER A 16 -11.36 -4.82 6.60
C SER A 16 -10.64 -3.54 6.25
N LEU A 17 -9.48 -3.64 5.60
CA LEU A 17 -8.79 -2.46 5.05
C LEU A 17 -9.70 -1.70 4.07
N GLU A 18 -10.54 -2.43 3.33
CA GLU A 18 -11.51 -1.85 2.40
C GLU A 18 -12.60 -1.02 3.11
N GLY A 19 -12.99 -1.40 4.33
CA GLY A 19 -13.94 -0.64 5.15
C GLY A 19 -13.28 0.52 5.90
N LEU A 20 -11.98 0.43 6.17
CA LEU A 20 -11.22 1.44 6.90
C LEU A 20 -10.70 2.57 6.02
N VAL A 21 -10.42 2.31 4.75
CA VAL A 21 -9.91 3.31 3.80
C VAL A 21 -11.08 3.95 3.04
N PRO A 22 -11.23 5.29 3.07
CA PRO A 22 -12.28 6.00 2.34
C PRO A 22 -12.35 5.64 0.85
N GLN A 23 -13.54 5.66 0.26
CA GLN A 23 -13.72 5.31 -1.16
C GLN A 23 -13.11 6.35 -2.11
N ASP A 24 -13.04 7.61 -1.68
CA ASP A 24 -12.46 8.73 -2.42
C ASP A 24 -10.95 8.91 -2.20
N ASP A 25 -10.31 7.95 -1.49
CA ASP A 25 -8.87 7.92 -1.24
C ASP A 25 -8.05 8.02 -2.54
N PHE A 26 -6.96 8.77 -2.47
CA PHE A 26 -6.10 9.05 -3.60
C PHE A 26 -5.46 7.79 -4.20
N TYR A 27 -4.98 6.86 -3.37
CA TYR A 27 -4.33 5.65 -3.87
C TYR A 27 -5.33 4.63 -4.43
N ARG A 28 -6.58 4.64 -3.96
CA ARG A 28 -7.66 3.89 -4.63
C ARG A 28 -7.85 4.36 -6.07
N LYS A 29 -7.91 5.68 -6.28
CA LYS A 29 -8.02 6.26 -7.62
C LYS A 29 -6.84 5.84 -8.50
N ILE A 30 -5.61 5.95 -8.01
CA ILE A 30 -4.44 5.45 -8.75
C ILE A 30 -4.57 3.97 -9.12
N SER A 31 -4.99 3.13 -8.16
CA SER A 31 -5.13 1.70 -8.42
C SER A 31 -6.19 1.35 -9.46
N GLN A 32 -7.19 2.22 -9.67
CA GLN A 32 -8.25 2.04 -10.65
C GLN A 32 -7.83 2.56 -12.03
N GLU A 33 -7.15 3.70 -12.08
CA GLU A 33 -6.79 4.38 -13.33
C GLU A 33 -5.51 3.83 -13.97
N VAL A 34 -4.61 3.23 -13.19
CA VAL A 34 -3.31 2.73 -13.69
C VAL A 34 -3.33 1.21 -13.84
N PRO A 35 -3.23 0.67 -15.07
CA PRO A 35 -3.24 -0.77 -15.29
C PRO A 35 -1.86 -1.40 -15.02
N PHE A 36 -1.48 -1.60 -13.76
CA PHE A 36 -0.13 -2.08 -13.38
C PHE A 36 0.29 -3.44 -13.97
N SER A 37 -0.63 -4.23 -14.53
CA SER A 37 -0.34 -5.54 -15.10
C SER A 37 0.70 -5.53 -16.23
N PHE A 38 0.92 -4.38 -16.90
CA PHE A 38 1.99 -4.26 -17.91
C PHE A 38 3.39 -4.51 -17.34
N LEU A 39 3.58 -4.34 -16.03
CA LEU A 39 4.87 -4.50 -15.37
C LEU A 39 5.36 -5.94 -15.43
N TYR A 40 4.49 -6.94 -15.26
CA TYR A 40 4.90 -8.35 -15.34
C TYR A 40 5.58 -8.68 -16.66
N LYS A 41 5.04 -8.19 -17.78
CA LYS A 41 5.66 -8.37 -19.10
C LYS A 41 6.98 -7.59 -19.20
N SER A 42 6.96 -6.34 -18.74
CA SER A 42 8.08 -5.39 -18.88
C SER A 42 9.30 -5.75 -18.03
N THR A 43 9.11 -6.44 -16.90
CA THR A 43 10.19 -6.81 -15.99
C THR A 43 10.57 -8.28 -16.05
N SER A 44 9.88 -9.10 -16.85
CA SER A 44 10.04 -10.56 -16.88
C SER A 44 11.48 -11.04 -17.05
N HIS A 45 12.31 -10.32 -17.82
CA HIS A 45 13.72 -10.67 -18.06
C HIS A 45 14.65 -10.37 -16.88
N TYR A 46 14.23 -9.58 -15.90
CA TYR A 46 14.99 -9.32 -14.66
C TYR A 46 14.72 -10.37 -13.57
N TYR A 47 13.66 -11.16 -13.71
CA TYR A 47 13.26 -12.15 -12.72
C TYR A 47 13.78 -13.54 -13.13
N GLY A 48 14.36 -14.25 -12.17
CA GLY A 48 14.83 -15.62 -12.37
C GLY A 48 13.69 -16.61 -12.54
N ARG A 49 13.98 -17.76 -13.17
CA ARG A 49 13.00 -18.85 -13.35
C ARG A 49 13.03 -19.88 -12.21
N CYS A 50 14.06 -19.86 -11.38
CA CYS A 50 14.31 -20.82 -10.31
C CYS A 50 14.85 -20.08 -9.07
N GLY A 51 14.64 -20.67 -7.90
CA GLY A 51 15.10 -20.11 -6.62
C GLY A 51 13.94 -19.58 -5.78
N GLN A 52 14.25 -18.69 -4.84
CA GLN A 52 13.24 -18.03 -4.01
C GLN A 52 12.56 -16.91 -4.81
N ASP A 53 11.23 -16.83 -4.69
CA ASP A 53 10.46 -15.78 -5.31
C ASP A 53 10.93 -14.41 -4.80
N SER A 54 11.22 -13.52 -5.75
CA SER A 54 11.50 -12.12 -5.48
C SER A 54 10.19 -11.38 -5.17
N ILE A 55 10.31 -10.15 -4.67
CA ILE A 55 9.14 -9.27 -4.48
C ILE A 55 8.32 -9.15 -5.76
N ASP A 56 6.99 -9.10 -5.65
CA ASP A 56 6.13 -8.88 -6.81
C ASP A 56 6.51 -7.55 -7.51
N PRO A 57 6.72 -7.55 -8.84
CA PRO A 57 7.16 -6.37 -9.58
C PRO A 57 6.16 -5.20 -9.52
N VAL A 58 4.85 -5.48 -9.47
CA VAL A 58 3.80 -4.47 -9.30
C VAL A 58 3.91 -3.84 -7.93
N VAL A 59 4.04 -4.65 -6.88
CA VAL A 59 4.20 -4.17 -5.50
C VAL A 59 5.45 -3.30 -5.39
N PHE A 60 6.58 -3.77 -5.92
CA PHE A 60 7.83 -3.02 -5.90
C PHE A 60 7.69 -1.65 -6.57
N PHE A 61 7.08 -1.61 -7.76
CA PHE A 61 6.81 -0.34 -8.45
C PHE A 61 5.88 0.59 -7.67
N LYS A 62 4.84 0.04 -7.04
CA LYS A 62 3.92 0.82 -6.20
C LYS A 62 4.63 1.43 -4.99
N ILE A 63 5.55 0.70 -4.35
CA ILE A 63 6.39 1.23 -3.26
C ILE A 63 7.23 2.42 -3.76
N LEU A 64 7.90 2.27 -4.91
CA LEU A 64 8.67 3.37 -5.50
C LEU A 64 7.78 4.57 -5.83
N LEU A 65 6.61 4.33 -6.42
CA LEU A 65 5.65 5.38 -6.74
C LEU A 65 5.20 6.15 -5.48
N VAL A 66 4.92 5.45 -4.39
CA VAL A 66 4.65 6.08 -3.08
C VAL A 66 5.82 6.97 -2.66
N GLY A 67 7.06 6.48 -2.78
CA GLY A 67 8.25 7.28 -2.47
C GLY A 67 8.31 8.59 -3.25
N TYR A 68 8.11 8.53 -4.57
CA TYR A 68 8.09 9.71 -5.43
C TYR A 68 6.95 10.67 -5.09
N LEU A 69 5.72 10.17 -4.92
CA LEU A 69 4.54 11.00 -4.66
C LEU A 69 4.58 11.71 -3.29
N ASN A 70 5.30 11.15 -2.32
CA ASN A 70 5.44 11.72 -0.97
C ASN A 70 6.81 12.36 -0.73
N ASN A 71 7.64 12.50 -1.77
CA ASN A 71 8.97 13.10 -1.69
C ASN A 71 9.86 12.44 -0.61
N LEU A 72 9.83 11.10 -0.55
CA LEU A 72 10.62 10.30 0.39
C LEU A 72 11.90 9.80 -0.27
N ASN A 73 13.04 10.21 0.28
CA ASN A 73 14.36 9.92 -0.31
C ASN A 73 15.11 8.78 0.39
N SER A 74 14.53 8.15 1.41
CA SER A 74 15.16 7.05 2.14
C SER A 74 14.29 5.81 2.10
N ASP A 75 14.85 4.69 1.65
CA ASP A 75 14.15 3.41 1.58
C ASP A 75 13.60 2.96 2.95
N ARG A 76 14.37 3.21 4.02
CA ARG A 76 13.91 2.90 5.39
C ARG A 76 12.73 3.77 5.81
N ALA A 77 12.75 5.05 5.45
CA ALA A 77 11.64 5.95 5.72
C ALA A 77 10.41 5.59 4.87
N LEU A 78 10.64 5.20 3.61
CA LEU A 78 9.60 4.75 2.69
C LEU A 78 8.88 3.50 3.21
N LEU A 79 9.62 2.47 3.62
CA LEU A 79 9.01 1.25 4.15
C LEU A 79 8.26 1.49 5.45
N ARG A 80 8.78 2.37 6.33
CA ARG A 80 8.05 2.80 7.54
C ARG A 80 6.76 3.55 7.19
N PHE A 81 6.82 4.46 6.23
CA PHE A 81 5.63 5.18 5.79
C PHE A 81 4.58 4.26 5.16
N CYS A 82 5.02 3.26 4.38
CA CYS A 82 4.15 2.23 3.83
C CYS A 82 3.54 1.35 4.93
N SER A 83 4.26 1.04 6.00
CA SER A 83 3.74 0.21 7.09
C SER A 83 2.68 0.90 7.94
N ASP A 84 2.77 2.23 8.07
CA ASP A 84 1.96 3.01 9.00
C ASP A 84 0.63 3.49 8.37
N SER A 85 0.56 3.60 7.04
CA SER A 85 -0.60 4.13 6.33
C SER A 85 -1.53 3.03 5.80
N LEU A 86 -2.80 3.03 6.25
CA LEU A 86 -3.82 2.08 5.80
C LEU A 86 -4.13 2.22 4.30
N SER A 87 -4.18 3.45 3.78
CA SER A 87 -4.42 3.70 2.35
C SER A 87 -3.33 3.09 1.48
N ILE A 88 -2.08 3.21 1.92
CA ILE A 88 -0.93 2.67 1.18
C ILE A 88 -0.89 1.15 1.32
N ARG A 89 -1.15 0.60 2.50
CA ARG A 89 -1.31 -0.85 2.70
C ARG A 89 -2.36 -1.45 1.77
N LEU A 90 -3.54 -0.83 1.68
CA LEU A 90 -4.58 -1.23 0.73
C LEU A 90 -4.10 -1.13 -0.72
N PHE A 91 -3.39 -0.06 -1.07
CA PHE A 91 -2.84 0.13 -2.41
C PHE A 91 -1.81 -0.93 -2.80
N LEU A 92 -0.96 -1.35 -1.84
CA LEU A 92 0.05 -2.38 -2.02
C LEU A 92 -0.53 -3.80 -1.98
N GLY A 93 -1.64 -4.00 -1.26
CA GLY A 93 -2.27 -5.31 -1.07
C GLY A 93 -1.76 -6.10 0.14
N TYR A 94 -1.35 -5.42 1.22
CA TYR A 94 -0.81 -6.01 2.47
C TYR A 94 -1.48 -5.52 3.75
#